data_AF-A0A527GE05-F1
#
_entry.id   AF-A0A527GE05-F1
#
_cell.length_a   1.000
_cell.length_b   1.000
_cell.length_c   1.000
_cell.angle_alpha   90.00
_cell.angle_beta   90.00
_cell.angle_gamma   90.00
#
_symmetry.space_group_name_H-M   'P 1'
#
loop_
_entity.id
_entity.type
_entity.pdbx_description
1 polymer ?
#
loop_
_entity_poly.entity_id
_entity_poly.type
_entity_poly.pdbx_seq_one_letter_code
_entity_poly.pdbx_strand_id
1 'polypeptide(L)'
;KDQIAGIPQSYLQWRSVEWLLRIDRGTVDGRWLRIGGRYAFVIDLDQQDVLAHFGMPDSWLTSGLVRASFYRFMAFVALPVLIWLFAVWAVTDPLKRISAAVGSAEIENGDQLFVEHGSIEMVGLARALNRMRTRIRTMIENRTRMLRSVSHDLRTPLTRLRLRAERMDDGPIRTAILSDVQHIEILIDETLTYLRNDVSTEKLQLADIASVLQTVCAEFSDVG
;
A
#
# COMPACT_ATOMS: atom_id res chain seq x y z
N LYS A 1 8.40 63.02 -16.17
CA LYS A 1 9.34 63.01 -15.02
C LYS A 1 9.17 64.39 -14.40
N ASP A 2 8.00 64.64 -13.81
CA ASP A 2 7.58 66.00 -13.46
C ASP A 2 7.54 66.07 -11.95
N GLN A 3 8.63 66.58 -11.40
CA GLN A 3 8.84 66.75 -9.98
C GLN A 3 8.53 68.21 -9.69
N ILE A 4 7.37 68.49 -9.09
CA ILE A 4 7.04 69.85 -8.63
C ILE A 4 7.95 70.12 -7.42
N ALA A 5 9.00 70.89 -7.66
CA ALA A 5 9.96 71.31 -6.65
C ALA A 5 9.40 72.52 -5.91
N GLY A 6 9.14 72.39 -4.61
CA GLY A 6 8.71 73.53 -3.78
C GLY A 6 7.92 73.24 -2.52
N ILE A 7 7.95 72.01 -1.97
CA ILE A 7 7.19 71.70 -0.75
C ILE A 7 8.11 71.82 0.48
N PRO A 8 7.82 72.71 1.46
CA PRO A 8 8.62 72.85 2.68
C PRO A 8 8.63 71.56 3.51
N GLN A 9 9.80 71.14 4.02
CA GLN A 9 9.96 69.87 4.75
C GLN A 9 9.17 69.76 6.07
N SER A 10 8.69 70.88 6.63
CA SER A 10 7.89 70.92 7.86
C SER A 10 6.54 70.21 7.75
N TYR A 11 6.04 69.98 6.52
CA TYR A 11 4.71 69.39 6.27
C TYR A 11 4.69 67.86 6.26
N LEU A 12 5.85 67.18 6.36
CA LEU A 12 5.97 65.73 6.14
C LEU A 12 5.81 64.86 7.39
N GLN A 13 5.50 65.42 8.56
CA GLN A 13 5.73 64.72 9.84
C GLN A 13 4.50 64.22 10.62
N TRP A 14 3.25 64.34 10.13
CA TRP A 14 2.07 63.85 10.87
C TRP A 14 1.11 62.95 10.08
N ARG A 15 0.59 61.95 10.80
CA ARG A 15 -0.26 60.85 10.32
C ARG A 15 -1.56 61.36 9.69
N SER A 16 -1.83 60.90 8.46
CA SER A 16 -3.12 60.93 7.75
C SER A 16 -3.84 62.29 7.68
N VAL A 17 -3.30 63.27 6.94
CA VAL A 17 -4.02 64.54 6.71
C VAL A 17 -4.24 64.76 5.22
N GLU A 18 -5.50 65.05 4.88
CA GLU A 18 -5.98 65.55 3.58
C GLU A 18 -5.38 66.93 3.33
N TRP A 19 -4.62 67.10 2.25
CA TRP A 19 -4.03 68.39 1.90
C TRP A 19 -4.70 68.98 0.66
N LEU A 20 -5.10 70.25 0.76
CA LEU A 20 -5.57 71.08 -0.35
C LEU A 20 -4.35 71.80 -0.96
N LEU A 21 -3.92 71.37 -2.14
CA LEU A 21 -2.84 72.04 -2.87
C LEU A 21 -3.41 72.92 -3.97
N ARG A 22 -2.97 74.18 -3.99
CA ARG A 22 -3.31 75.12 -5.07
C ARG A 22 -2.36 74.91 -6.25
N ILE A 23 -2.86 74.43 -7.39
CA ILE A 23 -2.01 74.16 -8.58
C ILE A 23 -2.21 75.25 -9.63
N ASP A 24 -1.12 75.91 -10.04
CA ASP A 24 -1.13 76.84 -11.17
C ASP A 24 -0.89 76.04 -12.47
N ARG A 25 -2.02 75.66 -13.10
CA ARG A 25 -2.17 74.97 -14.39
C ARG A 25 -1.83 73.48 -14.47
N GLY A 26 -2.90 72.70 -14.65
CA GLY A 26 -2.91 71.33 -15.17
C GLY A 26 -3.93 70.49 -14.41
N THR A 27 -4.96 69.98 -15.09
CA THR A 27 -5.89 69.01 -14.50
C THR A 27 -5.15 67.71 -14.24
N VAL A 28 -4.89 67.41 -12.97
CA VAL A 28 -4.23 66.17 -12.55
C VAL A 28 -5.23 65.27 -11.86
N ASP A 29 -6.32 65.00 -12.56
CA ASP A 29 -7.40 64.17 -12.04
C ASP A 29 -7.03 62.67 -12.11
N GLY A 30 -7.27 61.96 -11.01
CA GLY A 30 -7.14 60.51 -10.89
C GLY A 30 -5.74 59.91 -11.12
N ARG A 31 -4.67 60.71 -11.04
CA ARG A 31 -3.30 60.24 -11.36
C ARG A 31 -2.50 59.93 -10.09
N TRP A 32 -1.86 58.77 -10.07
CA TRP A 32 -0.88 58.43 -9.04
C TRP A 32 0.39 59.27 -9.25
N LEU A 33 0.71 60.11 -8.28
CA LEU A 33 1.90 60.94 -8.28
C LEU A 33 2.81 60.57 -7.13
N ARG A 34 4.12 60.62 -7.38
CA ARG A 34 5.13 60.40 -6.35
C ARG A 34 5.57 61.75 -5.81
N ILE A 35 5.10 62.09 -4.61
CA ILE A 35 5.36 63.37 -3.95
C ILE A 35 6.18 63.08 -2.69
N GLY A 36 7.36 63.71 -2.55
CA GLY A 36 8.23 63.49 -1.39
C GLY A 36 8.68 62.04 -1.16
N GLY A 37 8.70 61.22 -2.23
CA GLY A 37 9.09 59.80 -2.16
C GLY A 37 7.95 58.83 -1.83
N ARG A 38 6.74 59.30 -1.48
CA ARG A 38 5.55 58.49 -1.20
C ARG A 38 4.54 58.57 -2.35
N TYR A 39 3.77 57.50 -2.57
CA TYR A 39 2.69 57.49 -3.55
C TYR A 39 1.47 58.20 -2.97
N ALA A 40 0.96 59.19 -3.71
CA ALA A 40 -0.26 59.91 -3.39
C ALA A 40 -1.28 59.73 -4.52
N PHE A 41 -2.54 59.52 -4.15
CA PHE A 41 -3.66 59.59 -5.07
C PHE A 41 -4.22 61.00 -5.04
N VAL A 42 -4.30 61.62 -6.21
CA VAL A 42 -4.62 63.04 -6.34
C VAL A 42 -5.93 63.16 -7.10
N ILE A 43 -6.93 63.80 -6.50
CA ILE A 43 -8.25 64.05 -7.09
C ILE A 43 -8.44 65.56 -7.17
N ASP A 44 -8.89 66.02 -8.33
CA ASP A 44 -9.19 67.43 -8.58
C ASP A 44 -10.53 67.79 -7.90
N LEU A 45 -10.54 68.80 -7.00
CA LEU A 45 -11.75 69.22 -6.29
C LEU A 45 -12.40 70.44 -6.98
N ASP A 46 -11.59 71.31 -7.57
CA ASP A 46 -11.97 72.48 -8.38
C ASP A 46 -10.74 72.96 -9.20
N GLN A 47 -10.92 73.81 -10.22
CA GLN A 47 -9.88 74.28 -11.16
C GLN A 47 -8.57 74.81 -10.53
N GLN A 48 -8.56 75.08 -9.23
CA GLN A 48 -7.37 75.52 -8.50
C GLN A 48 -7.01 74.64 -7.30
N ASP A 49 -7.92 73.80 -6.78
CA ASP A 49 -7.75 73.11 -5.51
C ASP A 49 -7.76 71.60 -5.71
N VAL A 50 -6.66 70.96 -5.31
CA VAL A 50 -6.45 69.53 -5.52
C VAL A 50 -6.26 68.84 -4.19
N LEU A 51 -6.99 67.74 -3.98
CA LEU A 51 -6.90 66.93 -2.76
C LEU A 51 -5.96 65.75 -2.99
N ALA A 52 -4.87 65.73 -2.23
CA ALA A 52 -3.87 64.67 -2.29
C ALA A 52 -4.00 63.74 -1.08
N HIS A 53 -4.38 62.48 -1.33
CA HIS A 53 -4.41 61.42 -0.33
C HIS A 53 -3.10 60.63 -0.35
N PHE A 54 -2.35 60.67 0.76
CA PHE A 54 -1.02 60.05 0.86
C PHE A 54 -1.09 58.71 1.59
N GLY A 55 -0.92 57.60 0.86
CA GLY A 55 -0.82 56.25 1.41
C GLY A 55 -1.74 55.23 0.73
N MET A 56 -1.32 53.96 0.67
CA MET A 56 -2.27 52.87 0.48
C MET A 56 -3.11 52.72 1.76
N PRO A 57 -4.40 52.38 1.69
CA PRO A 57 -5.20 52.14 2.88
C PRO A 57 -4.60 50.97 3.67
N ASP A 58 -3.97 51.25 4.82
CA ASP A 58 -3.36 50.24 5.71
C ASP A 58 -4.36 49.16 6.18
N SER A 59 -5.67 49.37 5.97
CA SER A 59 -6.76 48.48 6.38
C SER A 59 -6.92 47.21 5.54
N TRP A 60 -6.35 47.10 4.34
CA TRP A 60 -6.58 45.93 3.48
C TRP A 60 -5.57 44.79 3.69
N LEU A 61 -4.36 45.08 4.17
CA LEU A 61 -3.32 44.07 4.36
C LEU A 61 -3.00 43.78 5.84
N THR A 62 -3.33 44.70 6.76
CA THR A 62 -3.04 44.54 8.20
C THR A 62 -4.28 44.37 9.08
N SER A 63 -5.50 44.46 8.52
CA SER A 63 -6.71 44.30 9.33
C SER A 63 -6.86 42.88 9.85
N GLY A 64 -7.33 42.77 11.10
CA GLY A 64 -7.62 41.48 11.73
C GLY A 64 -8.59 40.61 10.92
N LEU A 65 -9.45 41.24 10.11
CA LEU A 65 -10.37 40.55 9.21
C LEU A 65 -9.64 39.83 8.07
N VAL A 66 -8.68 40.48 7.41
CA VAL A 66 -7.93 39.87 6.29
C VAL A 66 -7.02 38.75 6.81
N ARG A 67 -6.37 38.96 7.95
CA ARG A 67 -5.58 37.92 8.62
C ARG A 67 -6.45 36.74 9.06
N ALA A 68 -7.62 36.99 9.64
CA ALA A 68 -8.56 35.92 10.02
C ALA A 68 -9.11 35.18 8.79
N SER A 69 -9.45 35.89 7.72
CA SER A 69 -9.90 35.31 6.46
C SER A 69 -8.82 34.46 5.78
N PHE A 70 -7.55 34.90 5.83
CA PHE A 70 -6.42 34.12 5.35
C PHE A 70 -6.26 32.81 6.12
N TYR A 71 -6.25 32.84 7.46
CA TYR A 71 -6.18 31.62 8.26
C TYR A 71 -7.38 30.68 8.04
N ARG A 72 -8.59 31.23 7.89
CA ARG A 72 -9.80 30.45 7.55
C ARG A 72 -9.70 29.79 6.19
N PHE A 73 -9.19 30.49 5.18
CA PHE A 73 -8.95 29.93 3.85
C PHE A 73 -7.88 28.83 3.90
N MET A 74 -6.79 29.07 4.61
CA MET A 74 -5.71 28.09 4.79
C MET A 74 -6.23 26.83 5.50
N ALA A 75 -7.05 26.98 6.55
CA ALA A 75 -7.71 25.86 7.22
C ALA A 75 -8.71 25.13 6.31
N PHE A 76 -9.48 25.87 5.52
CA PHE A 76 -10.44 25.30 4.56
C PHE A 76 -9.77 24.45 3.48
N VAL A 77 -8.55 24.80 3.07
CA VAL A 77 -7.75 24.02 2.11
C VAL A 77 -6.98 22.90 2.82
N ALA A 78 -6.40 23.15 3.98
CA ALA A 78 -5.58 22.17 4.70
C ALA A 78 -6.41 20.98 5.21
N LEU A 79 -7.63 21.23 5.69
CA LEU A 79 -8.52 20.21 6.24
C LEU A 79 -8.86 19.08 5.24
N PRO A 80 -9.35 19.35 4.02
CA PRO A 80 -9.61 18.28 3.04
C PRO A 80 -8.33 17.59 2.58
N VAL A 81 -7.20 18.30 2.48
CA VAL A 81 -5.90 17.67 2.14
C VAL A 81 -5.47 16.68 3.21
N LEU A 82 -5.62 17.04 4.48
CA LEU A 82 -5.25 16.19 5.61
C LEU A 82 -6.18 14.97 5.71
N ILE A 83 -7.49 15.16 5.49
CA ILE A 83 -8.46 14.07 5.39
C ILE A 83 -8.12 13.14 4.22
N TRP A 84 -7.76 13.69 3.05
CA TRP A 84 -7.38 12.91 1.88
C TRP A 84 -6.11 12.08 2.13
N LEU A 85 -5.07 12.68 2.70
CA LEU A 85 -3.84 11.98 3.08
C LEU A 85 -4.13 10.86 4.09
N PHE A 86 -4.97 11.12 5.09
CA PHE A 86 -5.37 10.11 6.07
C PHE A 86 -6.14 8.96 5.41
N ALA A 87 -7.09 9.26 4.52
CA ALA A 87 -7.84 8.25 3.76
C ALA A 87 -6.92 7.39 2.87
N VAL A 88 -5.99 8.00 2.15
CA VAL A 88 -5.01 7.27 1.33
C VAL A 88 -4.15 6.36 2.21
N TRP A 89 -3.66 6.84 3.34
CA TRP A 89 -2.85 6.05 4.26
C TRP A 89 -3.65 4.86 4.86
N ALA A 90 -4.87 5.13 5.32
CA ALA A 90 -5.75 4.12 5.92
C ALA A 90 -6.17 3.00 4.95
N VAL A 91 -6.27 3.28 3.65
CA VAL A 91 -6.63 2.28 2.62
C VAL A 91 -5.40 1.57 2.06
N THR A 92 -4.30 2.29 1.84
CA THR A 92 -3.13 1.76 1.12
C THR A 92 -2.26 0.86 1.99
N ASP A 93 -2.08 1.17 3.28
CA ASP A 93 -1.28 0.36 4.20
C ASP A 93 -1.82 -1.08 4.34
N PRO A 94 -3.11 -1.30 4.64
CA PRO A 94 -3.63 -2.65 4.80
C PRO A 94 -3.75 -3.42 3.47
N LEU A 95 -3.93 -2.76 2.32
CA LEU A 95 -3.83 -3.42 1.00
C LEU A 95 -2.42 -3.97 0.74
N LYS A 96 -1.39 -3.19 1.09
CA LYS A 96 0.01 -3.66 1.00
C LYS A 96 0.24 -4.88 1.88
N ARG A 97 -0.30 -4.90 3.10
CA ARG A 97 -0.20 -6.06 4.02
C ARG A 97 -0.87 -7.31 3.45
N ILE A 98 -2.07 -7.18 2.87
CA ILE A 98 -2.75 -8.30 2.23
C ILE A 98 -1.95 -8.78 1.00
N SER A 99 -1.48 -7.87 0.16
CA SER A 99 -0.67 -8.24 -1.02
C SER A 99 0.65 -8.91 -0.65
N ALA A 100 1.30 -8.45 0.42
CA ALA A 100 2.50 -9.05 0.96
C ALA A 100 2.20 -10.44 1.52
N ALA A 101 1.13 -10.60 2.29
CA ALA A 101 0.71 -11.90 2.83
C ALA A 101 0.29 -12.91 1.76
N VAL A 102 -0.22 -12.46 0.60
CA VAL A 102 -0.50 -13.33 -0.56
C VAL A 102 0.78 -13.66 -1.33
N GLY A 103 1.68 -12.69 -1.51
CA GLY A 103 2.94 -12.88 -2.24
C GLY A 103 3.99 -13.70 -1.47
N SER A 104 3.97 -13.61 -0.14
CA SER A 104 4.82 -14.38 0.76
C SER A 104 4.05 -15.52 1.43
N ALA A 105 2.96 -16.00 0.82
CA ALA A 105 2.16 -17.12 1.31
C ALA A 105 2.94 -18.44 1.23
N GLU A 106 4.08 -18.53 1.91
CA GLU A 106 4.34 -19.71 2.70
C GLU A 106 3.11 -19.90 3.57
N ILE A 107 2.48 -21.07 3.42
CA ILE A 107 1.37 -21.51 4.26
C ILE A 107 1.97 -21.81 5.63
N GLU A 108 2.56 -20.82 6.28
CA GLU A 108 3.18 -20.97 7.58
C GLU A 108 2.08 -20.97 8.64
N ASN A 109 2.36 -21.75 9.69
CA ASN A 109 1.47 -22.22 10.74
C ASN A 109 0.95 -21.12 11.70
N GLY A 110 0.40 -20.03 11.18
CA GLY A 110 -0.29 -18.99 11.94
C GLY A 110 -1.82 -19.10 11.79
N ASP A 111 -2.53 -19.04 12.91
CA ASP A 111 -4.00 -19.18 13.03
C ASP A 111 -4.79 -18.11 12.22
N GLN A 112 -4.18 -16.96 11.92
CA GLN A 112 -4.77 -15.90 11.08
C GLN A 112 -3.71 -15.21 10.22
N LEU A 113 -3.78 -15.37 8.90
CA LEU A 113 -2.82 -14.74 7.96
C LEU A 113 -3.20 -13.28 7.69
N PHE A 114 -4.51 -12.99 7.60
CA PHE A 114 -5.04 -11.67 7.30
C PHE A 114 -5.56 -11.02 8.58
N VAL A 115 -4.84 -9.99 9.02
CA VAL A 115 -5.16 -9.18 10.20
C VAL A 115 -6.51 -8.49 9.98
N GLU A 116 -7.50 -8.76 10.84
CA GLU A 116 -8.84 -8.14 10.79
C GLU A 116 -8.83 -6.70 11.35
N HIS A 117 -8.00 -5.82 10.79
CA HIS A 117 -7.93 -4.40 11.16
C HIS A 117 -8.14 -3.51 9.93
N GLY A 118 -8.78 -2.36 10.11
CA GLY A 118 -9.06 -1.40 9.04
C GLY A 118 -10.55 -1.09 8.91
N SER A 119 -10.97 -0.68 7.71
CA SER A 119 -12.38 -0.39 7.44
C SER A 119 -13.24 -1.66 7.51
N ILE A 120 -14.56 -1.49 7.63
CA ILE A 120 -15.53 -2.60 7.74
C ILE A 120 -15.42 -3.54 6.52
N GLU A 121 -15.19 -2.97 5.34
CA GLU A 121 -14.98 -3.70 4.09
C GLU A 121 -13.71 -4.56 4.14
N MET A 122 -12.62 -4.01 4.69
CA MET A 122 -11.35 -4.72 4.81
C MET A 122 -11.42 -5.88 5.80
N VAL A 123 -12.08 -5.67 6.94
CA VAL A 123 -12.38 -6.73 7.91
C VAL A 123 -13.24 -7.82 7.25
N GLY A 124 -14.23 -7.43 6.45
CA GLY A 124 -15.05 -8.37 5.67
C GLY A 124 -14.24 -9.24 4.70
N LEU A 125 -13.32 -8.62 3.94
CA LEU A 125 -12.43 -9.31 3.00
C LEU A 125 -11.45 -10.24 3.73
N ALA A 126 -10.77 -9.75 4.77
CA ALA A 126 -9.85 -10.54 5.58
C ALA A 126 -10.54 -11.79 6.15
N ARG A 127 -11.76 -11.63 6.68
CA ARG A 127 -12.57 -12.75 7.18
C ARG A 127 -13.00 -13.73 6.09
N ALA A 128 -13.35 -13.25 4.90
CA ALA A 128 -13.68 -14.12 3.76
C ALA A 128 -12.45 -14.93 3.32
N LEU A 129 -11.28 -14.31 3.27
CA LEU A 129 -10.04 -14.94 2.85
C LEU A 129 -9.52 -15.95 3.89
N ASN A 130 -9.61 -15.62 5.18
CA ASN A 130 -9.34 -16.55 6.27
C ASN A 130 -10.26 -17.78 6.18
N ARG A 131 -11.56 -17.59 5.94
CA ARG A 131 -12.51 -18.72 5.74
C ARG A 131 -12.15 -19.58 4.54
N MET A 132 -11.75 -18.98 3.41
CA MET A 132 -11.30 -19.71 2.22
C MET A 132 -10.05 -20.54 2.53
N ARG A 133 -9.06 -19.96 3.23
CA ARG A 133 -7.84 -20.67 3.65
C ARG A 133 -8.17 -21.88 4.52
N THR A 134 -9.00 -21.73 5.54
CA THR A 134 -9.42 -22.83 6.42
C THR A 134 -10.11 -23.94 5.62
N ARG A 135 -10.93 -23.58 4.64
CA ARG A 135 -11.58 -24.56 3.75
C ARG A 135 -10.58 -25.30 2.87
N ILE A 136 -9.58 -24.63 2.31
CA ILE A 136 -8.53 -25.25 1.51
C ILE A 136 -7.68 -26.19 2.38
N ARG A 137 -7.28 -25.75 3.57
CA ARG A 137 -6.50 -26.55 4.52
C ARG A 137 -7.23 -27.83 4.91
N THR A 138 -8.50 -27.71 5.29
CA THR A 138 -9.31 -28.88 5.66
C THR A 138 -9.52 -29.83 4.47
N MET A 139 -9.68 -29.33 3.25
CA MET A 139 -9.76 -30.15 2.04
C MET A 139 -8.46 -30.93 1.79
N ILE A 140 -7.32 -30.28 1.95
CA ILE A 140 -5.98 -30.88 1.86
C ILE A 140 -5.81 -31.96 2.93
N GLU A 141 -6.08 -31.66 4.19
CA GLU A 141 -5.96 -32.60 5.31
C GLU A 141 -6.85 -33.83 5.11
N ASN A 142 -8.08 -33.63 4.63
CA ASN A 142 -9.00 -34.72 4.31
C ASN A 142 -8.50 -35.58 3.15
N ARG A 143 -7.96 -34.98 2.08
CA ARG A 143 -7.35 -35.71 0.95
C ARG A 143 -6.18 -36.57 1.43
N THR A 144 -5.27 -36.01 2.23
CA THR A 144 -4.12 -36.74 2.79
C THR A 144 -4.54 -37.89 3.70
N ARG A 145 -5.56 -37.68 4.54
CA ARG A 145 -6.12 -38.74 5.40
C ARG A 145 -6.75 -39.86 4.58
N MET A 146 -7.51 -39.51 3.54
CA MET A 146 -8.11 -40.47 2.62
C MET A 146 -7.04 -41.31 1.91
N LEU A 147 -6.01 -40.67 1.34
CA LEU A 147 -4.91 -41.37 0.68
C LEU A 147 -4.25 -42.39 1.61
N ARG A 148 -3.99 -42.00 2.87
CA ARG A 148 -3.44 -42.91 3.89
C ARG A 148 -4.33 -44.13 4.16
N SER A 149 -5.65 -43.91 4.29
CA SER A 149 -6.61 -45.01 4.48
C SER A 149 -6.60 -45.96 3.30
N VAL A 150 -6.62 -45.42 2.07
CA VAL A 150 -6.57 -46.21 0.84
C VAL A 150 -5.28 -47.03 0.78
N SER A 151 -4.12 -46.45 1.13
CA SER A 151 -2.86 -47.20 1.19
C SER A 151 -2.93 -48.41 2.12
N HIS A 152 -3.52 -48.22 3.31
CA HIS A 152 -3.69 -49.29 4.29
C HIS A 152 -4.64 -50.38 3.78
N ASP A 153 -5.75 -49.97 3.17
CA ASP A 153 -6.79 -50.88 2.67
C ASP A 153 -6.33 -51.67 1.43
N LEU A 154 -5.39 -51.14 0.64
CA LEU A 154 -4.77 -51.86 -0.49
C LEU A 154 -3.69 -52.85 -0.06
N ARG A 155 -2.95 -52.55 1.01
CA ARG A 155 -1.91 -53.46 1.53
C ARG A 155 -2.49 -54.79 1.99
N THR A 156 -3.66 -54.76 2.63
CA THR A 156 -4.32 -55.96 3.17
C THR A 156 -4.66 -57.03 2.10
N PRO A 157 -5.36 -56.72 0.99
CA PRO A 157 -5.62 -57.68 -0.07
C PRO A 157 -4.36 -58.10 -0.84
N LEU A 158 -3.38 -57.20 -1.03
CA LEU A 158 -2.10 -57.54 -1.67
C LEU A 158 -1.30 -58.55 -0.84
N THR A 159 -1.17 -58.33 0.47
CA THR A 159 -0.53 -59.29 1.37
C THR A 159 -1.27 -60.64 1.35
N ARG A 160 -2.61 -60.63 1.29
CA ARG A 160 -3.39 -61.88 1.16
C ARG A 160 -3.16 -62.58 -0.17
N LEU A 161 -3.05 -61.85 -1.27
CA LEU A 161 -2.77 -62.39 -2.60
C LEU A 161 -1.38 -63.00 -2.65
N ARG A 162 -0.38 -62.31 -2.10
CA ARG A 162 0.98 -62.81 -1.91
C ARG A 162 1.00 -64.13 -1.11
N LEU A 163 0.35 -64.16 0.05
CA LEU A 163 0.26 -65.36 0.89
C LEU A 163 -0.51 -66.53 0.23
N ARG A 164 -1.40 -66.25 -0.73
CA ARG A 164 -2.05 -67.30 -1.53
C ARG A 164 -1.12 -67.81 -2.62
N ALA A 165 -0.42 -66.92 -3.31
CA ALA A 165 0.58 -67.28 -4.33
C ALA A 165 1.74 -68.07 -3.72
N GLU A 166 2.19 -67.73 -2.51
CA GLU A 166 3.25 -68.45 -1.80
C GLU A 166 2.89 -69.92 -1.52
N ARG A 167 1.60 -70.27 -1.43
CA ARG A 167 1.08 -71.62 -1.18
C ARG A 167 0.86 -72.46 -2.44
N MET A 168 1.07 -71.88 -3.63
CA MET A 168 0.98 -72.63 -4.89
C MET A 168 2.18 -73.57 -5.02
N ASP A 169 2.02 -74.66 -5.78
CA ASP A 169 3.13 -75.54 -6.10
C ASP A 169 4.27 -74.78 -6.80
N ASP A 170 5.51 -75.14 -6.48
CA ASP A 170 6.67 -74.48 -7.07
C ASP A 170 6.72 -74.70 -8.58
N GLY A 171 6.79 -73.59 -9.31
CA GLY A 171 6.76 -73.58 -10.76
C GLY A 171 6.79 -72.18 -11.34
N PRO A 172 6.96 -72.04 -12.67
CA PRO A 172 7.09 -70.75 -13.35
C PRO A 172 5.88 -69.83 -13.14
N ILE A 173 4.68 -70.38 -12.96
CA ILE A 173 3.45 -69.63 -12.70
C ILE A 173 3.47 -68.95 -11.32
N ARG A 174 3.96 -69.64 -10.28
CA ARG A 174 4.09 -69.08 -8.93
C ARG A 174 5.01 -67.87 -8.93
N THR A 175 6.18 -68.00 -9.57
CA THR A 175 7.16 -66.92 -9.68
C THR A 175 6.60 -65.73 -10.45
N ALA A 176 5.89 -65.96 -11.56
CA ALA A 176 5.24 -64.90 -12.32
C ALA A 176 4.20 -64.12 -11.48
N ILE A 177 3.32 -64.83 -10.76
CA ILE A 177 2.30 -64.19 -9.91
C ILE A 177 2.94 -63.38 -8.78
N LEU A 178 3.97 -63.91 -8.12
CA LEU A 178 4.68 -63.18 -7.06
C LEU A 178 5.37 -61.92 -7.61
N SER A 179 5.96 -62.00 -8.81
CA SER A 179 6.54 -60.86 -9.50
C SER A 179 5.49 -59.80 -9.84
N ASP A 180 4.33 -60.19 -10.36
CA ASP A 180 3.24 -59.27 -10.68
C ASP A 180 2.70 -58.56 -9.44
N VAL A 181 2.52 -59.30 -8.33
CA VAL A 181 2.10 -58.72 -7.04
C VAL A 181 3.11 -57.69 -6.55
N GLN A 182 4.42 -58.00 -6.64
CA GLN A 182 5.47 -57.08 -6.25
C GLN A 182 5.51 -55.83 -7.13
N HIS A 183 5.32 -55.98 -8.45
CA HIS A 183 5.22 -54.83 -9.36
C HIS A 183 4.02 -53.94 -9.01
N ILE A 184 2.86 -54.52 -8.72
CA ILE A 184 1.66 -53.77 -8.34
C ILE A 184 1.88 -53.03 -7.01
N GLU A 185 2.56 -53.66 -6.03
CA GLU A 185 2.95 -53.01 -4.78
C GLU A 185 3.82 -51.77 -5.01
N ILE A 186 4.83 -51.86 -5.88
CA ILE A 186 5.71 -50.74 -6.24
C ILE A 186 4.93 -49.62 -6.90
N LEU A 187 4.12 -49.92 -7.93
CA LEU A 187 3.33 -48.91 -8.64
C LEU A 187 2.35 -48.18 -7.73
N ILE A 188 1.72 -48.89 -6.78
CA ILE A 188 0.82 -48.30 -5.79
C ILE A 188 1.58 -47.40 -4.82
N ASP A 189 2.75 -47.82 -4.34
CA ASP A 189 3.56 -47.02 -3.42
C ASP A 189 4.08 -45.73 -4.07
N GLU A 190 4.56 -45.82 -5.32
CA GLU A 190 4.99 -44.67 -6.12
C GLU A 190 3.85 -43.68 -6.37
N THR A 191 2.68 -44.17 -6.80
CA THR A 191 1.52 -43.30 -7.06
C THR A 191 0.99 -42.64 -5.79
N LEU A 192 0.92 -43.37 -4.67
CA LEU A 192 0.50 -42.80 -3.39
C LEU A 192 1.53 -41.79 -2.85
N THR A 193 2.81 -42.05 -3.06
CA THR A 193 3.90 -41.13 -2.69
C THR A 193 3.82 -39.84 -3.51
N TYR A 194 3.63 -39.95 -4.83
CA TYR A 194 3.42 -38.80 -5.70
C TYR A 194 2.20 -37.96 -5.27
N LEU A 195 1.06 -38.60 -5.03
CA LEU A 195 -0.18 -37.92 -4.60
C LEU A 195 -0.06 -37.29 -3.20
N ARG A 196 0.82 -37.79 -2.34
CA ARG A 196 1.11 -37.21 -1.02
C ARG A 196 2.07 -36.03 -1.12
N ASN A 197 3.07 -36.08 -2.00
CA ASN A 197 4.07 -35.03 -2.17
C ASN A 197 3.48 -33.75 -2.80
N ASP A 198 2.51 -33.87 -3.71
CA ASP A 198 1.72 -32.73 -4.24
C ASP A 198 1.01 -31.92 -3.15
N VAL A 199 0.76 -32.55 -2.00
CA VAL A 199 0.01 -31.96 -0.88
C VAL A 199 0.93 -31.56 0.27
N SER A 200 2.16 -32.04 0.28
CA SER A 200 3.11 -31.83 1.37
C SER A 200 3.88 -30.53 1.14
N THR A 201 3.47 -29.48 1.85
CA THR A 201 4.31 -28.27 1.99
C THR A 201 5.45 -28.61 2.95
N GLU A 202 6.49 -29.29 2.46
CA GLU A 202 7.71 -29.45 3.24
C GLU A 202 8.33 -28.06 3.49
N LYS A 203 8.85 -27.85 4.70
CA LYS A 203 9.40 -26.55 5.07
C LYS A 203 10.61 -26.27 4.18
N LEU A 204 10.56 -25.21 3.38
CA LEU A 204 11.70 -24.78 2.57
C LEU A 204 12.88 -24.50 3.51
N GLN A 205 14.00 -25.16 3.28
CA GLN A 205 15.24 -24.95 4.02
C GLN A 205 16.34 -24.56 3.04
N LEU A 206 17.26 -23.69 3.48
CA LEU A 206 18.49 -23.46 2.74
C LEU A 206 19.30 -24.75 2.76
N ALA A 207 19.44 -25.37 1.58
CA ALA A 207 20.28 -26.54 1.38
C ALA A 207 21.48 -26.19 0.50
N ASP A 208 22.66 -26.68 0.86
CA ASP A 208 23.84 -26.63 0.01
C ASP A 208 23.72 -27.70 -1.08
N ILE A 209 23.53 -27.27 -2.33
CA ILE A 209 23.38 -28.15 -3.49
C ILE A 209 24.59 -29.08 -3.63
N ALA A 210 25.80 -28.59 -3.34
CA ALA A 210 27.01 -29.42 -3.45
C ALA A 210 26.97 -30.58 -2.44
N SER A 211 26.56 -30.29 -1.19
CA SER A 211 26.41 -31.32 -0.16
C SER A 211 25.35 -32.36 -0.53
N VAL A 212 24.19 -31.93 -1.04
CA VAL A 212 23.11 -32.86 -1.44
C VAL A 212 23.56 -33.76 -2.58
N LEU A 213 24.21 -33.18 -3.59
CA LEU A 213 24.70 -33.90 -4.76
C LEU A 213 25.78 -34.92 -4.36
N GLN A 214 26.63 -34.56 -3.41
CA GLN A 214 27.64 -35.46 -2.85
C GLN A 214 27.02 -36.61 -2.06
N THR A 215 25.94 -36.37 -1.31
CA THR A 215 25.17 -37.44 -0.63
C THR A 215 24.54 -38.41 -1.63
N VAL A 216 23.89 -37.90 -2.70
CA VAL A 216 23.28 -38.74 -3.73
C VAL A 216 24.36 -39.58 -4.46
N CYS A 217 25.48 -38.95 -4.83
CA CYS A 217 26.58 -39.68 -5.46
C CYS A 217 27.20 -40.75 -4.54
N ALA A 218 27.31 -40.49 -3.24
CA ALA A 218 27.79 -41.46 -2.28
C ALA A 218 26.83 -42.66 -2.16
N GLU A 219 25.52 -42.41 -2.11
CA GLU A 219 24.49 -43.45 -2.04
C GLU A 219 24.48 -44.36 -3.28
N PHE A 220 24.68 -43.79 -4.48
CA PHE A 220 24.83 -44.59 -5.71
C PHE A 220 26.16 -45.34 -5.79
N SER A 221 27.23 -44.82 -5.17
CA SER A 221 28.51 -45.52 -5.13
C SER A 221 28.51 -46.73 -4.19
N ASP A 222 27.67 -46.71 -3.16
CA ASP A 222 27.50 -47.81 -2.20
C ASP A 222 26.65 -48.97 -2.75
N VAL A 223 25.87 -48.72 -3.80
CA VAL A 223 25.01 -49.73 -4.48
C VAL A 223 25.73 -50.39 -5.67
N GLY A 224 26.92 -49.89 -6.05
CA GLY A 224 27.75 -50.38 -7.15
C GLY A 224 28.68 -51.52 -6.80
#